data_AF-A0A1G2PG99-F1
#
_entry.id   AF-A0A1G2PG99-F1
#
_cell.length_a   1.000
_cell.length_b   1.000
_cell.length_c   1.000
_cell.angle_alpha   90.00
_cell.angle_beta   90.00
_cell.angle_gamma   90.00
#
_symmetry.space_group_name_H-M   'P 1'
#
loop_
_entity.id
_entity.type
_entity.pdbx_description
1 polymer ?
#
loop_
_entity_poly.entity_id
_entity_poly.type
_entity_poly.pdbx_seq_one_letter_code
_entity_poly.pdbx_strand_id
1 'polypeptide(L)'
;MPYIPQEDRDYLDEKINVLAQAVKERTVANDGNYEGLFNYVITKLLIAIMPEHRYRHIARITGVLENVKQEFYRRLAAPYEDEQIDKNKDVYPDADK
;
A
#
# COMPACT_ATOMS: atom_id res chain seq x y z
N MET A 1 -8.33 3.69 -6.66
CA MET A 1 -9.74 3.39 -6.36
C MET A 1 -10.65 4.21 -7.26
N PRO A 2 -11.21 3.63 -8.34
CA PRO A 2 -11.87 4.39 -9.40
C PRO A 2 -13.18 5.10 -8.95
N TYR A 3 -13.74 4.71 -7.81
CA TYR A 3 -14.99 5.22 -7.28
C TYR A 3 -14.85 6.41 -6.31
N ILE A 4 -13.63 6.81 -5.93
CA ILE A 4 -13.42 8.02 -5.11
C ILE A 4 -13.46 9.24 -6.04
N PRO A 5 -14.20 10.33 -5.74
CA PRO A 5 -14.18 11.55 -6.54
C PRO A 5 -12.76 12.10 -6.77
N GLN A 6 -12.51 12.71 -7.93
CA GLN A 6 -11.17 13.20 -8.26
C GLN A 6 -10.72 14.33 -7.33
N GLU A 7 -11.64 15.23 -6.97
CA GLU A 7 -11.36 16.33 -6.02
C GLU A 7 -10.88 15.83 -4.64
N ASP A 8 -11.48 14.74 -4.14
CA ASP A 8 -11.06 14.11 -2.89
C ASP A 8 -9.68 13.47 -3.03
N ARG A 9 -9.39 12.85 -4.18
CA ARG A 9 -8.06 12.27 -4.45
C ARG A 9 -7.01 13.36 -4.51
N ASP A 10 -7.25 14.43 -5.26
CA ASP A 10 -6.29 15.52 -5.43
C ASP A 10 -5.96 16.17 -4.07
N TYR A 11 -6.99 16.41 -3.25
CA TYR A 11 -6.82 16.94 -1.90
C TYR A 11 -5.99 16.00 -1.00
N LEU A 12 -6.28 14.69 -1.02
CA LEU A 12 -5.57 13.71 -0.22
C LEU A 12 -4.13 13.48 -0.74
N ASP A 13 -3.95 13.43 -2.05
CA ASP A 13 -2.67 13.19 -2.73
C ASP A 13 -1.66 14.28 -2.37
N GLU A 14 -2.08 15.54 -2.26
CA GLU A 14 -1.22 16.62 -1.76
C GLU A 14 -0.64 16.28 -0.37
N LYS A 15 -1.49 15.83 0.56
CA LYS A 15 -1.07 15.51 1.94
C LYS A 15 -0.27 14.21 2.01
N ILE A 16 -0.64 13.23 1.20
CA ILE A 16 0.08 11.97 1.03
C ILE A 16 1.50 12.24 0.53
N ASN A 17 1.67 13.14 -0.44
CA ASN A 17 2.99 13.50 -0.98
C ASN A 17 3.89 14.15 0.08
N VAL A 18 3.35 15.06 0.90
CA VAL A 18 4.09 15.65 2.02
C VAL A 18 4.54 14.58 3.01
N LEU A 19 3.63 13.68 3.40
CA LEU A 19 3.95 12.59 4.34
C LEU A 19 4.96 11.61 3.75
N ALA A 20 4.82 11.25 2.46
CA ALA A 20 5.75 10.37 1.76
C ALA A 20 7.15 10.97 1.68
N GLN A 21 7.26 12.28 1.44
CA GLN A 21 8.54 12.97 1.45
C GLN A 21 9.21 12.92 2.83
N ALA A 22 8.44 13.18 3.90
CA ALA A 22 8.94 13.06 5.26
C ALA A 22 9.42 11.63 5.60
N VAL A 23 8.70 10.60 5.13
CA VAL A 23 9.13 9.20 5.29
C VAL A 23 10.44 8.95 4.57
N LYS A 24 10.59 9.37 3.31
CA LYS A 24 11.82 9.20 2.52
C LYS A 24 13.02 9.84 3.20
N GLU A 25 12.87 11.06 3.71
CA GLU A 25 13.94 11.76 4.44
C GLU A 25 14.38 11.01 5.69
N ARG A 26 13.42 10.45 6.46
CA ARG A 26 13.71 9.66 7.65
C ARG A 26 14.28 8.28 7.32
N THR A 27 13.89 7.68 6.21
CA THR A 27 14.48 6.44 5.70
C THR A 27 15.96 6.61 5.42
N VAL A 28 16.36 7.69 4.74
CA VAL A 28 17.79 7.98 4.47
C VAL A 28 18.57 8.15 5.77
N ALA A 29 17.96 8.80 6.78
CA ALA A 29 18.57 8.98 8.10
C ALA A 29 18.62 7.70 8.96
N ASN A 30 17.92 6.63 8.55
CA ASN A 30 17.76 5.38 9.31
C ASN A 30 18.28 4.17 8.51
N ASP A 31 19.43 4.32 7.85
CA ASP A 31 20.11 3.28 7.07
C ASP A 31 19.22 2.54 6.05
N GLY A 32 18.20 3.22 5.52
CA GLY A 32 17.31 2.66 4.50
C GLY A 32 16.15 1.81 5.03
N ASN A 33 15.97 1.66 6.35
CA ASN A 33 14.84 0.93 6.93
C ASN A 33 13.53 1.73 6.80
N TYR A 34 12.89 1.60 5.64
CA TYR A 34 11.61 2.24 5.33
C TYR A 34 10.42 1.42 5.83
N GLU A 35 10.57 0.11 6.01
CA GLU A 35 9.50 -0.82 6.39
C GLU A 35 8.98 -0.50 7.79
N GLY A 36 9.88 -0.25 8.75
CA GLY A 36 9.52 0.15 10.10
C GLY A 36 8.78 1.50 10.13
N LEU A 37 9.27 2.49 9.37
CA LEU A 37 8.66 3.81 9.26
C LEU A 37 7.29 3.75 8.59
N PHE A 38 7.17 2.96 7.52
CA PHE A 38 5.92 2.75 6.82
C PHE A 38 4.88 2.07 7.71
N ASN A 39 5.25 1.00 8.42
CA ASN A 39 4.39 0.33 9.40
C ASN A 39 3.92 1.29 10.50
N TYR A 40 4.82 2.13 11.02
CA TYR A 40 4.47 3.16 12.01
C TYR A 40 3.45 4.15 11.45
N VAL A 41 3.70 4.70 10.26
CA VAL A 41 2.83 5.71 9.62
C VAL A 41 1.42 5.14 9.39
N ILE A 42 1.32 3.95 8.81
CA ILE A 42 0.03 3.30 8.58
C ILE A 42 -0.68 3.07 9.92
N THR A 43 0.01 2.54 10.93
CA THR A 43 -0.58 2.32 12.26
C THR A 43 -1.12 3.62 12.86
N LYS A 44 -0.35 4.71 12.82
CA LYS A 44 -0.77 6.02 13.35
C LYS A 44 -1.94 6.61 12.57
N LEU A 45 -1.95 6.49 11.25
CA LEU A 45 -3.05 6.95 10.40
C LEU A 45 -4.35 6.21 10.78
N LEU A 46 -4.29 4.89 10.92
CA LEU A 46 -5.45 4.07 11.27
C LEU A 46 -6.00 4.42 12.65
N ILE A 47 -5.13 4.63 13.64
CA ILE A 47 -5.55 5.09 14.98
C ILE A 47 -6.22 6.46 14.90
N ALA A 48 -5.70 7.38 14.08
CA ALA A 48 -6.21 8.75 13.98
C ALA A 48 -7.60 8.83 13.30
N ILE A 49 -7.88 7.96 12.32
CA ILE A 49 -9.15 7.95 11.60
C ILE A 49 -10.20 7.02 12.22
N MET A 50 -9.79 6.12 13.13
CA MET A 50 -10.71 5.20 13.77
C MET A 50 -11.65 5.97 14.70
N PRO A 51 -12.99 5.91 14.48
CA PRO A 51 -13.91 6.75 15.24
C PRO A 51 -14.01 6.33 16.71
N GLU A 52 -13.93 5.02 16.98
CA GLU A 52 -13.99 4.46 18.32
C GLU A 52 -13.25 3.11 18.38
N HIS A 53 -12.69 2.80 19.56
CA HIS A 53 -11.99 1.54 19.82
C HIS A 53 -12.99 0.39 20.08
N ARG A 54 -13.78 0.04 19.06
CA ARG A 54 -14.67 -1.12 19.08
C ARG A 54 -14.23 -2.15 18.06
N TYR A 55 -14.42 -3.44 18.40
CA TYR A 55 -14.07 -4.57 17.53
C TYR A 55 -14.61 -4.43 16.10
N ARG A 56 -15.85 -3.93 15.93
CA ARG A 56 -16.42 -3.69 14.59
C ARG A 56 -15.58 -2.75 13.72
N HIS A 57 -14.96 -1.73 14.31
CA HIS A 57 -14.13 -0.77 13.59
C HIS A 57 -12.75 -1.35 13.29
N ILE A 58 -12.19 -2.11 14.23
CA ILE A 58 -10.96 -2.89 14.03
C ILE A 58 -11.15 -3.85 12.85
N ALA A 59 -12.17 -4.71 12.88
CA ALA A 59 -12.44 -5.67 11.83
C ALA A 59 -12.66 -5.03 10.45
N ARG A 60 -13.34 -3.86 10.40
CA ARG A 60 -13.52 -3.10 9.16
C ARG A 60 -12.20 -2.56 8.61
N ILE A 61 -11.39 -1.93 9.45
CA ILE A 61 -10.09 -1.37 9.05
C ILE A 61 -9.14 -2.48 8.60
N THR A 62 -9.08 -3.61 9.31
CA THR A 62 -8.24 -4.75 8.89
C THR A 62 -8.71 -5.33 7.56
N GLY A 63 -10.03 -5.39 7.31
CA GLY A 63 -10.57 -5.77 6.00
C GLY A 63 -10.19 -4.80 4.89
N VAL A 64 -10.16 -3.49 5.16
CA VAL A 64 -9.66 -2.48 4.20
C VAL A 64 -8.18 -2.70 3.90
N LEU A 65 -7.34 -2.96 4.90
CA LEU A 65 -5.92 -3.25 4.68
C LEU A 65 -5.70 -4.51 3.84
N GLU A 66 -6.50 -5.56 4.04
CA GLU A 66 -6.43 -6.75 3.21
C GLU A 66 -6.75 -6.41 1.74
N ASN A 67 -7.82 -5.65 1.50
CA ASN A 67 -8.15 -5.20 0.14
C ASN A 67 -7.05 -4.33 -0.48
N VAL A 68 -6.43 -3.44 0.31
CA VAL A 68 -5.30 -2.61 -0.16
C VAL A 68 -4.12 -3.49 -0.56
N LYS A 69 -3.76 -4.49 0.25
CA LYS A 69 -2.68 -5.45 -0.06
C LYS A 69 -2.96 -6.18 -1.38
N GLN A 70 -4.17 -6.73 -1.54
CA GLN A 70 -4.56 -7.47 -2.74
C GLN A 70 -4.55 -6.59 -3.99
N GLU A 71 -5.10 -5.37 -3.90
CA GLU A 71 -5.13 -4.45 -5.05
C GLU A 71 -3.72 -3.95 -5.40
N PHE A 72 -2.86 -3.69 -4.41
CA PHE A 72 -1.46 -3.33 -4.64
C PHE A 72 -0.72 -4.45 -5.40
N TYR A 73 -0.85 -5.69 -4.95
CA TYR A 73 -0.25 -6.83 -5.63
C TYR A 73 -0.77 -6.96 -7.06
N ARG A 74 -2.09 -6.95 -7.24
CA ARG A 74 -2.73 -7.12 -8.55
C ARG A 74 -2.40 -5.99 -9.54
N ARG A 75 -2.29 -4.75 -9.09
CA ARG A 75 -2.08 -3.58 -9.98
C ARG A 75 -0.61 -3.25 -10.22
N LEU A 76 0.27 -3.58 -9.28
CA LEU A 76 1.68 -3.19 -9.34
C LEU A 76 2.60 -4.40 -9.43
N ALA A 77 2.45 -5.39 -8.55
CA ALA A 77 3.34 -6.55 -8.52
C ALA A 77 3.12 -7.48 -9.71
N ALA A 78 1.86 -7.85 -10.00
CA ALA A 78 1.56 -8.79 -11.09
C ALA A 78 2.06 -8.31 -12.47
N PRO A 79 1.85 -7.04 -12.91
CA PRO A 79 2.43 -6.58 -14.17
C PRO A 79 3.96 -6.57 -14.17
N TYR A 80 4.58 -6.26 -13.03
CA TYR A 80 6.04 -6.35 -12.90
C TYR A 80 6.52 -7.80 -13.02
N GLU A 81 5.81 -8.75 -12.40
CA GLU A 81 6.11 -10.18 -12.50
C GLU A 81 5.95 -10.69 -13.93
N ASP A 82 4.91 -10.29 -14.65
CA ASP A 82 4.73 -10.59 -16.08
C ASP A 82 5.96 -10.14 -16.89
N GLU A 83 6.45 -8.91 -16.66
CA GLU A 83 7.68 -8.43 -17.31
C GLU A 83 8.93 -9.24 -16.92
N GLN A 84 8.99 -9.76 -15.69
CA GLN A 84 10.11 -10.60 -15.25
C GLN A 84 10.03 -12.01 -15.82
N ILE A 85 8.82 -12.55 -16.02
CA ILE A 85 8.58 -13.82 -16.69
C ILE A 85 9.07 -13.75 -18.13
N ASP A 86 8.76 -12.67 -18.85
CA ASP A 86 9.26 -12.47 -20.22
C ASP A 86 10.80 -12.45 -20.30
N LYS A 87 11.46 -11.89 -19.26
CA LYS A 87 12.93 -11.74 -19.20
C LYS A 87 13.64 -13.02 -18.75
N ASN A 88 13.10 -13.70 -17.75
CA ASN A 88 13.78 -14.77 -17.02
C ASN A 88 13.16 -16.15 -17.20
N LYS A 89 12.01 -16.22 -17.90
CA LYS A 89 11.10 -17.37 -18.01
C LYS A 89 10.36 -17.64 -16.69
N ASP A 90 9.17 -18.21 -16.83
CA ASP A 90 8.35 -18.57 -15.67
C ASP A 90 8.93 -19.80 -14.94
N VAL A 91 8.70 -19.84 -13.62
CA VAL A 91 9.01 -20.97 -12.75
C VAL A 91 7.84 -21.96 -12.66
N TYR A 92 6.63 -21.52 -13.00
CA TYR A 92 5.47 -22.40 -13.07
C TYR A 92 5.47 -23.20 -14.38
N PRO A 93 4.97 -24.45 -14.36
CA PRO A 93 4.77 -25.21 -15.58
C PRO A 93 3.82 -24.46 -16.52
N ASP A 94 4.10 -24.52 -17.83
CA ASP A 94 3.15 -24.03 -18.84
C ASP A 94 1.78 -24.67 -18.60
N ALA A 95 0.73 -23.84 -18.58
CA ALA A 95 -0.63 -24.31 -18.31
C ALA A 95 -1.18 -25.26 -19.40
N ASP A 96 -0.44 -25.47 -20.49
CA ASP A 96 -0.76 -26.43 -21.54
C ASP A 96 0.47 -27.26 -21.97
N LYS A 97 0.59 -28.44 -21.37
CA LYS A 97 0.94 -29.67 -22.09
C LYS A 97 -0.18 -30.69 -21.91
#